data_AF-A0A0N9N8N3-F1
#
_entry.id   AF-A0A0N9N8N3-F1
#
_cell.length_a   1.000
_cell.length_b   1.000
_cell.length_c   1.000
_cell.angle_alpha   90.00
_cell.angle_beta   90.00
_cell.angle_gamma   90.00
#
_symmetry.space_group_name_H-M   'P 1'
#
loop_
_entity.id
_entity.type
_entity.pdbx_description
1 polymer ?
#
loop_
_entity_poly.entity_id
_entity_poly.type
_entity_poly.pdbx_seq_one_letter_code
_entity_poly.pdbx_strand_id
1 'polypeptide(L)'
;MRKVVVPNPPADYIHPSGTHVLGHPAVGAWAAYGRAVAETRGILIPQPAPLEKSGRSVLSYVKWAIVAWLVFLVVTIVFAALGGTENPSTQPLMAAMISLLIISFLFVLVVGGVIVGGAYGIAVFTNKHKIGAGGAVGIAGAAYMKRRGIPAAGTDHSPVFRTVGPIIEAARSGNEQQVPDHAKPWLIGAAAEEKVGLMLNALGPGWEVAHDIEIYENENVRANIDHLIFHPTLGLFMVDTKRWSGNTSVANGVFVADFDDGGHRARSVDTLRWEASMLNSPVRGIIVVVVDGTVGVGNGYAFINGPETIVIAVEQNMFGDMLKALNPVNDGITYSSPSEILSWRKHLLLPRM
;
A
#
# COMPACT_ATOMS: atom_id res chain seq x y z
N MET A 1 -4.20 -42.42 -18.01
CA MET A 1 -3.15 -41.39 -18.20
C MET A 1 -2.31 -41.77 -19.42
N ARG A 2 -2.32 -40.97 -20.50
CA ARG A 2 -1.43 -41.18 -21.65
C ARG A 2 -0.20 -40.29 -21.48
N LYS A 3 0.99 -40.89 -21.53
CA LYS A 3 2.29 -40.20 -21.53
C LYS A 3 2.52 -39.64 -22.93
N VAL A 4 2.61 -38.31 -23.06
CA VAL A 4 3.06 -37.66 -24.29
C VAL A 4 4.58 -37.67 -24.28
N VAL A 5 5.19 -38.32 -25.27
CA VAL A 5 6.63 -38.30 -25.52
C VAL A 5 6.89 -37.24 -26.58
N VAL A 6 7.71 -36.24 -26.24
CA VAL A 6 8.16 -35.20 -27.17
C VAL A 6 9.50 -35.66 -27.76
N PRO A 7 9.69 -35.65 -29.09
CA PRO A 7 10.95 -36.06 -29.70
C PRO A 7 12.06 -35.01 -29.49
N ASN A 8 13.29 -35.47 -29.30
CA ASN A 8 14.47 -34.60 -29.20
C ASN A 8 14.78 -33.93 -30.56
N PRO A 9 15.25 -32.67 -30.56
CA PRO A 9 15.74 -32.00 -31.77
C PRO A 9 17.09 -32.57 -32.25
N PRO A 10 17.45 -32.38 -33.54
CA PRO A 10 18.69 -32.89 -34.12
C PRO A 10 19.92 -32.21 -33.51
N ALA A 11 21.01 -32.98 -33.37
CA ALA A 11 22.14 -32.68 -32.49
C ALA A 11 23.11 -31.56 -32.98
N ASP A 12 22.83 -30.90 -34.10
CA ASP A 12 23.90 -30.28 -34.90
C ASP A 12 23.70 -28.77 -35.17
N TYR A 13 23.00 -28.03 -34.31
CA TYR A 13 22.92 -26.56 -34.46
C TYR A 13 23.99 -25.84 -33.63
N ILE A 14 24.95 -25.21 -34.30
CA ILE A 14 26.03 -24.42 -33.70
C ILE A 14 25.75 -22.92 -33.90
N HIS A 15 25.63 -22.18 -32.79
CA HIS A 15 25.48 -20.72 -32.81
C HIS A 15 26.84 -20.00 -32.98
N PRO A 16 26.93 -18.82 -33.62
CA PRO A 16 28.22 -18.17 -33.95
C PRO A 16 29.07 -17.65 -32.78
N SER A 17 28.68 -17.87 -31.52
CA SER A 17 29.36 -17.31 -30.34
C SER A 17 30.17 -18.31 -29.52
N GLY A 18 30.28 -19.58 -29.96
CA GLY A 18 31.17 -20.57 -29.34
C GLY A 18 30.85 -20.95 -27.89
N THR A 19 29.71 -20.53 -27.35
CA THR A 19 29.28 -20.83 -25.99
C THR A 19 28.11 -21.82 -25.98
N HIS A 20 28.29 -22.96 -25.31
CA HIS A 20 27.22 -23.90 -25.01
C HIS A 20 26.23 -23.23 -24.04
N VAL A 21 25.14 -22.70 -24.58
CA VAL A 21 23.97 -22.26 -23.81
C VAL A 21 22.91 -23.34 -23.92
N LEU A 22 22.59 -24.00 -22.81
CA LEU A 22 21.38 -24.81 -22.71
C LEU A 22 20.18 -23.85 -22.71
N GLY A 23 19.58 -23.63 -23.88
CA GLY A 23 18.45 -22.72 -24.07
C GLY A 23 17.16 -23.46 -24.48
N HIS A 24 16.08 -23.16 -23.77
CA HIS A 24 14.69 -23.42 -24.17
C HIS A 24 14.12 -22.14 -24.82
N PRO A 25 13.46 -22.17 -25.99
CA PRO A 25 13.03 -20.95 -26.67
C PRO A 25 11.53 -20.68 -26.44
N ALA A 26 11.22 -19.80 -25.50
CA ALA A 26 9.96 -19.06 -25.46
C ALA A 26 10.18 -17.87 -24.53
N VAL A 27 10.20 -16.64 -25.07
CA VAL A 27 9.96 -15.34 -24.40
C VAL A 27 10.43 -14.18 -25.29
N GLY A 28 11.46 -14.36 -26.13
CA GLY A 28 11.92 -13.32 -27.08
C GLY A 28 10.91 -12.96 -28.19
N ALA A 29 9.95 -13.83 -28.51
CA ALA A 29 8.99 -13.63 -29.61
C ALA A 29 7.84 -12.67 -29.26
N TRP A 30 7.50 -12.49 -27.99
CA TRP A 30 6.29 -11.73 -27.59
C TRP A 30 6.53 -10.21 -27.50
N ALA A 31 7.71 -9.79 -27.06
CA ALA A 31 8.08 -8.37 -26.99
C ALA A 31 8.35 -7.74 -28.39
N ALA A 32 8.81 -8.54 -29.35
CA ALA A 32 8.98 -8.13 -30.74
C ALA A 32 7.65 -8.05 -31.49
N TYR A 33 6.72 -8.98 -31.23
CA TYR A 33 5.38 -8.99 -31.83
C TYR A 33 4.52 -7.79 -31.40
N GLY A 34 4.54 -7.42 -30.11
CA GLY A 34 3.79 -6.26 -29.61
C GLY A 34 4.24 -4.93 -30.23
N ARG A 35 5.54 -4.78 -30.50
CA ARG A 35 6.13 -3.57 -31.10
C ARG A 35 5.84 -3.48 -32.60
N ALA A 36 5.99 -4.61 -33.32
CA ALA A 36 5.69 -4.69 -34.74
C ALA A 36 4.19 -4.43 -35.05
N VAL A 37 3.27 -4.89 -34.20
CA VAL A 37 1.82 -4.68 -34.40
C VAL A 37 1.40 -3.22 -34.20
N ALA A 38 2.06 -2.47 -33.32
CA ALA A 38 1.79 -1.05 -33.10
C ALA A 38 2.29 -0.18 -34.26
N GLU A 39 3.48 -0.48 -34.79
CA GLU A 39 4.07 0.25 -35.92
C GLU A 39 3.36 -0.05 -37.26
N THR A 40 2.93 -1.29 -37.49
CA THR A 40 2.24 -1.67 -38.74
C THR A 40 0.82 -1.10 -38.85
N ARG A 41 0.23 -0.61 -37.75
CA ARG A 41 -1.16 -0.10 -37.70
C ARG A 41 -1.29 1.43 -37.61
N GLY A 42 -0.18 2.17 -37.63
CA GLY A 42 -0.20 3.64 -37.68
C GLY A 42 -0.94 4.31 -36.51
N ILE A 43 -1.01 3.67 -35.34
CA ILE A 43 -1.74 4.19 -34.18
C ILE A 43 -0.87 5.23 -33.47
N LEU A 44 -1.15 6.51 -33.74
CA LEU A 44 -0.63 7.65 -32.97
C LEU A 44 -1.36 7.73 -31.61
N ILE A 45 -0.60 7.63 -30.51
CA ILE A 45 -1.12 7.86 -29.15
C ILE A 45 -1.24 9.38 -28.93
N PRO A 46 -2.44 9.95 -28.72
CA PRO A 46 -2.60 11.38 -28.51
C PRO A 46 -2.14 11.80 -27.11
N GLN A 47 -1.41 12.92 -27.03
CA GLN A 47 -1.08 13.60 -25.78
C GLN A 47 -2.36 14.22 -25.18
N PRO A 48 -2.65 14.03 -23.87
CA PRO A 48 -3.82 14.65 -23.25
C PRO A 48 -3.65 16.17 -23.14
N ALA A 49 -4.72 16.90 -23.48
CA ALA A 49 -4.80 18.35 -23.34
C ALA A 49 -4.73 18.80 -21.86
N PRO A 50 -4.22 20.00 -21.56
CA PRO A 50 -4.09 20.47 -20.19
C PRO A 50 -5.46 20.82 -19.61
N LEU A 51 -5.76 20.25 -18.44
CA LEU A 51 -6.90 20.63 -17.61
C LEU A 51 -6.75 22.08 -17.11
N GLU A 52 -7.68 22.93 -17.51
CA GLU A 52 -7.77 24.33 -17.15
C GLU A 52 -8.07 24.49 -15.64
N LYS A 53 -7.16 25.18 -14.92
CA LYS A 53 -7.25 25.44 -13.49
C LYS A 53 -8.30 26.51 -13.18
N SER A 54 -9.53 26.13 -12.82
CA SER A 54 -10.40 27.02 -12.04
C SER A 54 -9.95 27.01 -10.57
N GLY A 55 -8.87 27.72 -10.28
CA GLY A 55 -8.17 27.73 -8.98
C GLY A 55 -8.88 28.49 -7.87
N ARG A 56 -10.05 28.04 -7.41
CA ARG A 56 -10.60 28.50 -6.12
C ARG A 56 -10.81 27.32 -5.19
N SER A 57 -9.99 27.28 -4.13
CA SER A 57 -10.08 26.28 -3.08
C SER A 57 -11.42 26.39 -2.33
N VAL A 58 -11.92 25.27 -1.79
CA VAL A 58 -13.09 25.22 -0.89
C VAL A 58 -12.95 26.23 0.26
N LEU A 59 -11.72 26.44 0.75
CA LEU A 59 -11.39 27.43 1.76
C LEU A 59 -11.74 28.87 1.33
N SER A 60 -11.66 29.19 0.04
CA SER A 60 -12.02 30.50 -0.49
C SER A 60 -13.55 30.72 -0.42
N TYR A 61 -14.36 29.70 -0.70
CA TYR A 61 -15.82 29.79 -0.58
C TYR A 61 -16.27 29.97 0.87
N VAL A 62 -15.66 29.23 1.79
CA VAL A 62 -15.96 29.37 3.23
C VAL A 62 -15.61 30.77 3.74
N LYS A 63 -14.47 31.33 3.33
CA LYS A 63 -14.09 32.70 3.69
C LYS A 63 -15.10 33.73 3.18
N TRP A 64 -15.54 33.63 1.93
CA TRP A 64 -16.54 34.55 1.38
C TRP A 64 -17.91 34.42 2.05
N ALA A 65 -18.33 33.21 2.42
CA ALA A 65 -19.57 33.00 3.16
C ALA A 65 -19.55 33.67 4.55
N ILE A 66 -18.42 33.56 5.27
CA ILE A 66 -18.25 34.22 6.58
C ILE A 66 -18.28 35.74 6.42
N VAL A 67 -17.60 36.30 5.42
CA VAL A 67 -17.59 37.74 5.16
C VAL A 67 -18.99 38.25 4.84
N ALA A 68 -19.74 37.55 3.98
CA ALA A 68 -21.12 37.92 3.66
C ALA A 68 -22.03 37.91 4.90
N TRP A 69 -21.87 36.92 5.78
CA TRP A 69 -22.64 36.84 7.02
C TRP A 69 -22.31 37.98 8.00
N LEU A 70 -21.03 38.33 8.15
CA LEU A 70 -20.62 39.45 9.01
C LEU A 70 -21.16 40.79 8.50
N VAL A 71 -21.18 41.01 7.19
CA VAL A 71 -21.78 42.22 6.59
C VAL A 71 -23.28 42.28 6.90
N PHE A 72 -24.00 41.16 6.75
CA PHE A 72 -25.43 41.08 7.06
C PHE A 72 -25.72 41.36 8.55
N LEU A 73 -24.88 40.85 9.46
CA LEU A 73 -24.98 41.11 10.89
C LEU A 73 -24.82 42.60 11.21
N VAL A 74 -23.80 43.25 10.64
CA VAL A 74 -23.54 44.68 10.85
C VAL A 74 -24.71 45.53 10.35
N VAL A 75 -25.21 45.25 9.13
CA VAL A 75 -26.37 45.96 8.58
C VAL A 75 -27.57 45.83 9.52
N THR A 76 -27.82 44.63 10.06
CA THR A 76 -28.95 44.42 10.96
C THR A 76 -28.80 45.18 12.28
N ILE A 77 -27.60 45.21 12.86
CA ILE A 77 -27.31 46.00 14.07
C ILE A 77 -27.52 47.49 13.81
N VAL A 78 -27.06 48.00 12.67
CA VAL A 78 -27.25 49.40 12.29
C VAL A 78 -28.74 49.72 12.12
N PHE A 79 -29.51 48.84 11.46
CA PHE A 79 -30.95 49.00 11.33
C PHE A 79 -31.67 48.99 12.69
N ALA A 80 -31.26 48.12 13.62
CA ALA A 80 -31.81 48.10 14.98
C ALA A 80 -31.44 49.36 15.78
N ALA A 81 -30.24 49.90 15.58
CA ALA A 81 -29.79 51.13 16.25
C ALA A 81 -30.45 52.39 15.69
N LEU A 82 -30.73 52.44 14.38
CA LEU A 82 -31.40 53.57 13.72
C LEU A 82 -32.94 53.49 13.82
N GLY A 83 -33.49 52.29 13.95
CA GLY A 83 -34.91 52.05 14.18
C GLY A 83 -35.27 52.24 15.64
N GLY A 84 -35.37 53.51 16.07
CA GLY A 84 -35.74 53.91 17.43
C GLY A 84 -36.90 53.07 17.99
N THR A 85 -36.67 52.47 19.15
CA THR A 85 -37.50 51.46 19.83
C THR A 85 -38.85 51.98 20.34
N GLU A 86 -39.30 53.16 19.90
CA GLU A 86 -40.43 53.87 20.49
C GLU A 86 -41.75 53.64 19.75
N ASN A 87 -41.74 53.10 18.52
CA ASN A 87 -42.97 52.81 17.80
C ASN A 87 -43.40 51.34 18.00
N PRO A 88 -44.48 51.06 18.76
CA PRO A 88 -44.94 49.69 19.00
C PRO A 88 -45.34 48.94 17.71
N SER A 89 -45.64 49.66 16.62
CA SER A 89 -45.95 49.03 15.33
C SER A 89 -44.73 48.42 14.61
N THR A 90 -43.49 48.77 14.99
CA THR A 90 -42.26 48.19 14.39
C THR A 90 -41.72 46.98 15.17
N GLN A 91 -42.24 46.68 16.36
CA GLN A 91 -41.83 45.53 17.17
C GLN A 91 -41.99 44.17 16.46
N PRO A 92 -43.08 43.90 15.70
CA PRO A 92 -43.21 42.63 14.98
C PRO A 92 -42.15 42.48 13.89
N LEU A 93 -41.78 43.59 13.23
CA LEU A 93 -40.75 43.60 12.18
C LEU A 93 -39.36 43.35 12.77
N MET A 94 -39.04 43.99 13.91
CA MET A 94 -37.81 43.71 14.64
C MET A 94 -37.72 42.26 15.10
N ALA A 95 -38.81 41.71 15.66
CA ALA A 95 -38.85 40.30 16.06
C ALA A 95 -38.60 39.36 14.87
N ALA A 96 -39.23 39.62 13.72
CA ALA A 96 -39.01 38.85 12.50
C ALA A 96 -37.56 38.95 11.98
N MET A 97 -36.94 40.13 12.03
CA MET A 97 -35.54 40.33 11.63
C MET A 97 -34.57 39.58 12.55
N ILE A 98 -34.80 39.62 13.87
CA ILE A 98 -34.01 38.86 14.86
C ILE A 98 -34.17 37.36 14.61
N SER A 99 -35.40 36.88 14.36
CA SER A 99 -35.64 35.47 14.03
C SER A 99 -34.93 35.04 12.75
N LEU A 100 -34.95 35.86 11.69
CA LEU A 100 -34.21 35.59 10.44
C LEU A 100 -32.70 35.57 10.66
N LEU A 101 -32.18 36.45 11.52
CA LEU A 101 -30.77 36.45 11.92
C LEU A 101 -30.37 35.14 12.60
N ILE A 102 -31.17 34.70 13.58
CA ILE A 102 -30.95 33.45 14.31
C ILE A 102 -31.03 32.25 13.34
N ILE A 103 -32.03 32.21 12.46
CA ILE A 103 -32.18 31.13 11.47
C ILE A 103 -30.98 31.12 10.51
N SER A 104 -30.53 32.28 10.03
CA SER A 104 -29.35 32.37 9.14
C SER A 104 -28.07 31.89 9.83
N PHE A 105 -27.89 32.22 11.12
CA PHE A 105 -26.75 31.79 11.90
C PHE A 105 -26.77 30.27 12.15
N LEU A 106 -27.93 29.73 12.52
CA LEU A 106 -28.12 28.29 12.66
C LEU A 106 -27.90 27.56 11.34
N PHE A 107 -28.32 28.12 10.20
CA PHE A 107 -28.04 27.56 8.89
C PHE A 107 -26.54 27.54 8.57
N VAL A 108 -25.80 28.62 8.87
CA VAL A 108 -24.33 28.64 8.73
C VAL A 108 -23.66 27.63 9.67
N LEU A 109 -24.16 27.44 10.90
CA LEU A 109 -23.63 26.43 11.81
C LEU A 109 -23.94 25.00 11.36
N VAL A 110 -25.14 24.74 10.84
CA VAL A 110 -25.53 23.42 10.34
C VAL A 110 -24.80 23.10 9.05
N VAL A 111 -24.82 24.00 8.06
CA VAL A 111 -24.13 23.79 6.78
C VAL A 111 -22.62 23.82 6.97
N GLY A 112 -22.09 24.74 7.77
CA GLY A 112 -20.69 24.78 8.17
C GLY A 112 -20.29 23.54 8.96
N GLY A 113 -21.14 23.06 9.86
CA GLY A 113 -20.94 21.82 10.63
C GLY A 113 -21.05 20.56 9.78
N VAL A 114 -21.89 20.54 8.75
CA VAL A 114 -22.01 19.42 7.79
C VAL A 114 -20.87 19.47 6.77
N ILE A 115 -20.39 20.64 6.38
CA ILE A 115 -19.24 20.77 5.47
C ILE A 115 -17.94 20.49 6.22
N VAL A 116 -17.76 21.04 7.43
CA VAL A 116 -16.57 20.80 8.25
C VAL A 116 -16.64 19.42 8.86
N GLY A 117 -17.78 18.98 9.39
CA GLY A 117 -17.99 17.63 9.91
C GLY A 117 -18.09 16.57 8.82
N GLY A 118 -18.47 16.94 7.59
CA GLY A 118 -18.40 16.09 6.41
C GLY A 118 -17.01 16.07 5.78
N ALA A 119 -16.26 17.17 5.81
CA ALA A 119 -14.85 17.19 5.40
C ALA A 119 -13.96 16.55 6.47
N TYR A 120 -14.28 16.69 7.76
CA TYR A 120 -13.65 16.01 8.89
C TYR A 120 -14.13 14.57 8.97
N GLY A 121 -15.39 14.28 8.60
CA GLY A 121 -15.94 12.94 8.46
C GLY A 121 -15.31 12.22 7.28
N ILE A 122 -15.13 12.87 6.13
CA ILE A 122 -14.34 12.37 5.00
C ILE A 122 -12.87 12.31 5.41
N ALA A 123 -12.31 13.25 6.17
CA ALA A 123 -10.93 13.19 6.65
C ALA A 123 -10.72 12.13 7.73
N VAL A 124 -11.72 11.75 8.52
CA VAL A 124 -11.71 10.72 9.58
C VAL A 124 -12.11 9.36 9.03
N PHE A 125 -12.95 9.30 8.00
CA PHE A 125 -13.27 8.10 7.25
C PHE A 125 -12.11 7.77 6.29
N THR A 126 -11.44 8.79 5.73
CA THR A 126 -10.14 8.62 5.06
C THR A 126 -8.96 8.53 6.03
N ASN A 127 -9.05 9.02 7.29
CA ASN A 127 -8.01 8.80 8.33
C ASN A 127 -8.19 7.51 9.14
N LYS A 128 -9.36 6.87 9.17
CA LYS A 128 -9.45 5.48 9.64
C LYS A 128 -8.76 4.51 8.67
N HIS A 129 -8.53 4.95 7.43
CA HIS A 129 -7.61 4.34 6.46
C HIS A 129 -6.24 5.04 6.37
N LYS A 130 -5.96 6.02 7.26
CA LYS A 130 -4.64 6.63 7.46
C LYS A 130 -4.33 6.74 8.94
N ILE A 131 -4.27 5.60 9.61
CA ILE A 131 -3.20 5.46 10.61
C ILE A 131 -1.91 5.48 9.78
N GLY A 132 -1.33 6.67 9.64
CA GLY A 132 -0.04 6.83 8.99
C GLY A 132 1.04 6.00 9.70
N ALA A 133 2.06 5.65 8.93
CA ALA A 133 3.24 4.82 9.20
C ALA A 133 4.03 5.06 10.52
N GLY A 134 3.59 5.91 11.45
CA GLY A 134 4.19 6.04 12.79
C GLY A 134 3.71 4.99 13.79
N GLY A 135 2.50 4.46 13.61
CA GLY A 135 1.92 3.46 14.52
C GLY A 135 2.57 2.07 14.37
N ALA A 136 2.63 1.54 13.14
CA ALA A 136 3.17 0.20 12.86
C ALA A 136 4.66 0.09 13.19
N VAL A 137 5.43 1.13 12.87
CA VAL A 137 6.87 1.24 13.15
C VAL A 137 7.16 1.30 14.67
N GLY A 138 6.30 1.98 15.44
CA GLY A 138 6.35 1.98 16.91
C GLY A 138 5.94 0.63 17.53
N ILE A 139 4.96 -0.06 16.94
CA ILE A 139 4.46 -1.37 17.38
C ILE A 139 5.49 -2.47 17.08
N ALA A 140 6.11 -2.49 15.90
CA ALA A 140 7.16 -3.44 15.53
C ALA A 140 8.41 -3.30 16.41
N GLY A 141 8.81 -2.06 16.72
CA GLY A 141 9.90 -1.78 17.67
C GLY A 141 9.59 -2.26 19.10
N ALA A 142 8.35 -2.07 19.57
CA ALA A 142 7.91 -2.54 20.88
C ALA A 142 7.80 -4.08 20.95
N ALA A 143 7.31 -4.72 19.89
CA ALA A 143 7.22 -6.18 19.78
C ALA A 143 8.61 -6.85 19.74
N TYR A 144 9.59 -6.24 19.06
CA TYR A 144 10.98 -6.69 19.03
C TYR A 144 11.62 -6.66 20.43
N MET A 145 11.43 -5.58 21.20
CA MET A 145 11.98 -5.47 22.56
C MET A 145 11.30 -6.41 23.55
N LYS A 146 9.97 -6.62 23.43
CA LYS A 146 9.24 -7.64 24.21
C LYS A 146 9.80 -9.05 23.98
N ARG A 147 10.14 -9.41 22.73
CA ARG A 147 10.78 -10.70 22.40
C ARG A 147 12.18 -10.89 23.01
N ARG A 148 12.88 -9.81 23.34
CA ARG A 148 14.23 -9.83 23.97
C ARG A 148 14.18 -9.75 25.51
N GLY A 149 12.99 -9.76 26.11
CA GLY A 149 12.83 -9.67 27.57
C GLY A 149 13.15 -8.29 28.15
N ILE A 150 13.10 -7.23 27.33
CA ILE A 150 13.31 -5.85 27.79
C ILE A 150 11.95 -5.36 28.35
N PRO A 151 11.84 -5.08 29.67
CA PRO A 151 10.55 -4.84 30.31
C PRO A 151 9.89 -3.55 29.82
N ALA A 152 8.62 -3.66 29.41
CA ALA A 152 7.76 -2.51 29.14
C ALA A 152 7.31 -1.91 30.48
N ALA A 153 7.87 -0.75 30.84
CA ALA A 153 7.40 0.02 31.99
C ALA A 153 6.04 0.68 31.67
N GLY A 154 5.21 0.83 32.71
CA GLY A 154 3.82 1.25 32.66
C GLY A 154 3.54 2.61 32.02
N THR A 155 2.25 2.95 32.00
CA THR A 155 1.51 3.89 31.14
C THR A 155 1.86 5.38 31.25
N ASP A 156 3.12 5.73 31.46
CA ASP A 156 3.61 7.11 31.39
C ASP A 156 4.83 7.15 30.45
N HIS A 157 4.60 7.61 29.21
CA HIS A 157 5.62 7.88 28.19
C HIS A 157 6.83 6.91 28.14
N SER A 158 6.59 5.70 27.62
CA SER A 158 7.60 4.65 27.43
C SER A 158 8.93 5.18 26.84
N PRO A 159 10.10 4.80 27.42
CA PRO A 159 11.43 5.12 26.89
C PRO A 159 11.62 4.72 25.41
N VAL A 160 10.86 3.73 24.93
CA VAL A 160 10.90 3.25 23.54
C VAL A 160 10.52 4.35 22.56
N PHE A 161 9.51 5.17 22.86
CA PHE A 161 9.12 6.28 21.99
C PHE A 161 10.15 7.42 21.99
N ARG A 162 10.88 7.63 23.10
CA ARG A 162 11.97 8.61 23.17
C ARG A 162 13.19 8.19 22.36
N THR A 163 13.43 6.89 22.22
CA THR A 163 14.60 6.38 21.46
C THR A 163 14.27 6.18 19.98
N VAL A 164 13.08 5.66 19.66
CA VAL A 164 12.71 5.28 18.29
C VAL A 164 12.13 6.47 17.51
N GLY A 165 11.39 7.38 18.17
CA GLY A 165 10.79 8.55 17.53
C GLY A 165 11.81 9.44 16.81
N PRO A 166 12.90 9.87 17.49
CA PRO A 166 13.95 10.67 16.86
C PRO A 166 14.69 9.95 15.73
N ILE A 167 14.82 8.62 15.80
CA ILE A 167 15.45 7.81 14.74
C ILE A 167 14.57 7.81 13.48
N ILE A 168 13.26 7.65 13.63
CA ILE A 168 12.30 7.72 12.52
C ILE A 168 12.28 9.14 11.92
N GLU A 169 12.29 10.17 12.76
CA GLU A 169 12.26 11.57 12.33
C GLU A 169 13.56 11.98 11.62
N ALA A 170 14.71 11.52 12.13
CA ALA A 170 16.00 11.67 11.46
C ALA A 170 16.02 10.97 10.10
N ALA A 171 15.50 9.74 10.01
CA ALA A 171 15.40 9.01 8.75
C ALA A 171 14.49 9.73 7.73
N ARG A 172 13.30 10.19 8.17
CA ARG A 172 12.34 10.91 7.32
C ARG A 172 12.84 12.27 6.84
N SER A 173 13.64 12.95 7.64
CA SER A 173 14.24 14.25 7.28
C SER A 173 15.47 14.10 6.37
N GLY A 174 15.87 12.88 6.01
CA GLY A 174 17.07 12.61 5.20
C GLY A 174 18.38 12.78 5.98
N ASN A 175 18.31 12.90 7.31
CA ASN A 175 19.48 13.04 8.17
C ASN A 175 19.98 11.66 8.64
N GLU A 176 20.34 10.81 7.68
CA GLU A 176 20.80 9.44 7.92
C GLU A 176 22.02 9.34 8.85
N GLN A 177 22.79 10.43 8.99
CA GLN A 177 23.95 10.53 9.88
C GLN A 177 23.58 10.44 11.37
N GLN A 178 22.33 10.77 11.72
CA GLN A 178 21.83 10.69 13.11
C GLN A 178 21.19 9.33 13.44
N VAL A 179 21.08 8.43 12.46
CA VAL A 179 20.53 7.09 12.67
C VAL A 179 21.64 6.16 13.18
N PRO A 180 21.48 5.51 14.35
CA PRO A 180 22.44 4.51 14.82
C PRO A 180 22.64 3.38 13.81
N ASP A 181 23.87 2.91 13.61
CA ASP A 181 24.19 1.91 12.57
C ASP A 181 23.34 0.63 12.68
N HIS A 182 23.04 0.19 13.89
CA HIS A 182 22.18 -0.99 14.11
C HIS A 182 20.72 -0.79 13.72
N ALA A 183 20.25 0.47 13.63
CA ALA A 183 18.89 0.81 13.23
C ALA A 183 18.75 1.05 11.71
N LYS A 184 19.86 1.31 11.01
CA LYS A 184 19.85 1.58 9.56
C LYS A 184 19.20 0.44 8.75
N PRO A 185 19.53 -0.86 8.94
CA PRO A 185 18.91 -1.93 8.15
C PRO A 185 17.40 -1.99 8.32
N TRP A 186 16.90 -1.73 9.53
CA TRP A 186 15.47 -1.75 9.82
C TRP A 186 14.73 -0.57 9.17
N LEU A 187 15.28 0.65 9.27
CA LEU A 187 14.72 1.81 8.58
C LEU A 187 14.72 1.63 7.05
N ILE A 188 15.80 1.04 6.54
CA ILE A 188 15.96 0.69 5.14
C ILE A 188 14.86 -0.29 4.69
N GLY A 189 14.57 -1.32 5.50
CA GLY A 189 13.47 -2.26 5.26
C GLY A 189 12.11 -1.58 5.28
N ALA A 190 11.82 -0.82 6.35
CA ALA A 190 10.55 -0.11 6.51
C ALA A 190 10.29 0.90 5.38
N ALA A 191 11.32 1.61 4.90
CA ALA A 191 11.18 2.54 3.78
C ALA A 191 10.89 1.81 2.46
N ALA A 192 11.47 0.61 2.26
CA ALA A 192 11.17 -0.22 1.11
C ALA A 192 9.71 -0.71 1.15
N GLU A 193 9.26 -1.22 2.30
CA GLU A 193 7.88 -1.65 2.55
C GLU A 193 6.89 -0.50 2.32
N GLU A 194 7.20 0.71 2.79
CA GLU A 194 6.35 1.90 2.55
C GLU A 194 6.24 2.21 1.05
N LYS A 195 7.36 2.17 0.32
CA LYS A 195 7.38 2.41 -1.12
C LYS A 195 6.53 1.40 -1.89
N VAL A 196 6.59 0.12 -1.54
CA VAL A 196 5.74 -0.94 -2.12
C VAL A 196 4.29 -0.76 -1.70
N GLY A 197 4.03 -0.44 -0.43
CA GLY A 197 2.68 -0.15 0.08
C GLY A 197 1.99 0.97 -0.68
N LEU A 198 2.71 2.05 -1.02
CA LEU A 198 2.19 3.14 -1.86
C LEU A 198 1.82 2.66 -3.28
N MET A 199 2.63 1.79 -3.88
CA MET A 199 2.32 1.21 -5.20
C MET A 199 1.09 0.31 -5.14
N LEU A 200 0.96 -0.51 -4.10
CA LEU A 200 -0.19 -1.38 -3.89
C LEU A 200 -1.49 -0.59 -3.71
N ASN A 201 -1.44 0.49 -2.93
CA ASN A 201 -2.59 1.38 -2.75
C ASN A 201 -3.03 2.09 -4.04
N ALA A 202 -2.16 2.13 -5.06
CA ALA A 202 -2.45 2.73 -6.36
C ALA A 202 -3.05 1.73 -7.38
N LEU A 203 -3.25 0.45 -7.04
CA LEU A 203 -3.75 -0.57 -7.97
C LEU A 203 -5.20 -0.34 -8.45
N GLY A 204 -5.96 0.48 -7.74
CA GLY A 204 -7.30 0.91 -8.14
C GLY A 204 -8.44 -0.01 -7.65
N PRO A 205 -9.70 0.26 -8.07
CA PRO A 205 -10.91 -0.23 -7.41
C PRO A 205 -11.24 -1.72 -7.58
N GLY A 206 -10.38 -2.53 -8.21
CA GLY A 206 -10.54 -3.98 -8.29
C GLY A 206 -9.71 -4.76 -7.26
N TRP A 207 -8.83 -4.06 -6.53
CA TRP A 207 -7.89 -4.66 -5.61
C TRP A 207 -8.25 -4.33 -4.17
N GLU A 208 -8.28 -5.36 -3.34
CA GLU A 208 -8.21 -5.22 -1.89
C GLU A 208 -6.76 -5.38 -1.44
N VAL A 209 -6.31 -4.50 -0.55
CA VAL A 209 -4.95 -4.49 -0.03
C VAL A 209 -5.03 -4.44 1.49
N ALA A 210 -4.27 -5.32 2.15
CA ALA A 210 -4.03 -5.26 3.58
C ALA A 210 -2.52 -5.26 3.84
N HIS A 211 -2.09 -4.47 4.81
CA HIS A 211 -0.68 -4.32 5.17
C HIS A 211 -0.46 -4.79 6.61
N ASP A 212 0.76 -5.25 6.92
CA ASP A 212 1.24 -5.61 8.25
C ASP A 212 0.34 -6.62 8.97
N ILE A 213 0.15 -7.79 8.34
CA ILE A 213 -0.73 -8.84 8.85
C ILE A 213 0.04 -9.68 9.86
N GLU A 214 -0.13 -9.39 11.14
CA GLU A 214 0.49 -10.18 12.20
C GLU A 214 -0.06 -11.61 12.24
N ILE A 215 0.87 -12.56 12.35
CA ILE A 215 0.62 -13.98 12.62
C ILE A 215 0.88 -14.23 14.10
N TYR A 216 -0.11 -14.79 14.79
CA TYR A 216 -0.06 -15.04 16.24
C TYR A 216 0.23 -16.50 16.56
N GLU A 217 1.04 -16.74 17.59
CA GLU A 217 1.23 -18.03 18.25
C GLU A 217 1.04 -17.83 19.76
N ASN A 218 0.09 -18.54 20.36
CA ASN A 218 -0.22 -18.44 21.80
C ASN A 218 -0.33 -16.96 22.27
N GLU A 219 -1.17 -16.17 21.62
CA GLU A 219 -1.43 -14.74 21.89
C GLU A 219 -0.25 -13.78 21.61
N ASN A 220 0.91 -14.29 21.20
CA ASN A 220 2.05 -13.45 20.85
C ASN A 220 2.24 -13.38 19.34
N VAL A 221 2.55 -12.18 18.84
CA VAL A 221 2.94 -12.01 17.43
C VAL A 221 4.22 -12.80 17.18
N ARG A 222 4.17 -13.80 16.29
CA ARG A 222 5.29 -14.65 15.87
C ARG A 222 5.95 -14.16 14.59
N ALA A 223 5.16 -13.66 13.65
CA ALA A 223 5.64 -13.09 12.40
C ALA A 223 4.64 -12.06 11.88
N ASN A 224 4.98 -11.37 10.80
CA ASN A 224 4.09 -10.48 10.09
C ASN A 224 4.25 -10.70 8.58
N ILE A 225 3.14 -10.68 7.87
CA ILE A 225 3.14 -10.62 6.42
C ILE A 225 3.10 -9.14 6.03
N ASP A 226 4.06 -8.69 5.23
CA ASP A 226 4.16 -7.30 4.81
C ASP A 226 2.86 -6.83 4.17
N HIS A 227 2.40 -7.53 3.12
CA HIS A 227 1.17 -7.19 2.42
C HIS A 227 0.41 -8.42 1.90
N LEU A 228 -0.91 -8.31 1.89
CA LEU A 228 -1.82 -9.19 1.16
C LEU A 228 -2.57 -8.37 0.12
N ILE A 229 -2.65 -8.90 -1.09
CA ILE A 229 -3.48 -8.34 -2.14
C ILE A 229 -4.44 -9.37 -2.70
N PHE A 230 -5.63 -8.91 -3.04
CA PHE A 230 -6.67 -9.76 -3.60
C PHE A 230 -7.37 -9.05 -4.74
N HIS A 231 -7.61 -9.82 -5.80
CA HIS A 231 -8.47 -9.42 -6.89
C HIS A 231 -9.49 -10.53 -7.15
N PRO A 232 -10.79 -10.24 -7.31
CA PRO A 232 -11.83 -11.28 -7.41
C PRO A 232 -11.59 -12.33 -8.50
N THR A 233 -10.94 -11.96 -9.60
CA THR A 233 -10.65 -12.88 -10.73
C THR A 233 -9.23 -13.43 -10.73
N LEU A 234 -8.31 -12.85 -9.95
CA LEU A 234 -6.91 -13.30 -9.90
C LEU A 234 -6.63 -14.08 -8.60
N GLY A 235 -7.45 -13.96 -7.57
CA GLY A 235 -7.25 -14.62 -6.29
C GLY A 235 -6.37 -13.82 -5.33
N LEU A 236 -5.91 -14.52 -4.28
CA LEU A 236 -5.12 -13.95 -3.18
C LEU A 236 -3.62 -14.13 -3.44
N PHE A 237 -2.86 -13.05 -3.29
CA PHE A 237 -1.40 -13.05 -3.34
C PHE A 237 -0.83 -12.51 -2.05
N MET A 238 0.26 -13.12 -1.61
CA MET A 238 1.10 -12.57 -0.56
C MET A 238 2.21 -11.75 -1.22
N VAL A 239 2.44 -10.52 -0.76
CA VAL A 239 3.48 -9.65 -1.27
C VAL A 239 4.44 -9.33 -0.12
N ASP A 240 5.70 -9.65 -0.33
CA ASP A 240 6.79 -9.44 0.61
C ASP A 240 7.79 -8.46 0.00
N THR A 241 8.24 -7.51 0.81
CA THR A 241 9.14 -6.46 0.34
C THR A 241 10.55 -6.73 0.80
N LYS A 242 11.49 -6.78 -0.15
CA LYS A 242 12.89 -7.04 0.13
C LYS A 242 13.78 -5.99 -0.50
N ARG A 243 14.64 -5.38 0.28
CA ARG A 243 15.72 -4.53 -0.24
C ARG A 243 17.01 -5.32 -0.35
N TRP A 244 17.04 -6.27 -1.28
CA TRP A 244 18.22 -7.08 -1.55
C TRP A 244 19.19 -6.31 -2.45
N SER A 245 20.43 -6.10 -1.97
CA SER A 245 21.49 -5.50 -2.78
C SER A 245 21.98 -6.47 -3.87
N GLY A 246 22.57 -5.95 -4.95
CA GLY A 246 23.11 -6.77 -6.03
C GLY A 246 22.05 -7.47 -6.88
N ASN A 247 22.45 -8.54 -7.55
CA ASN A 247 21.58 -9.30 -8.43
C ASN A 247 20.99 -10.52 -7.73
N THR A 248 19.68 -10.69 -7.87
CA THR A 248 18.94 -11.87 -7.41
C THR A 248 18.67 -12.76 -8.60
N SER A 249 19.09 -14.02 -8.54
CA SER A 249 18.76 -15.01 -9.56
C SER A 249 18.17 -16.27 -8.92
N VAL A 250 17.73 -17.22 -9.74
CA VAL A 250 17.28 -18.53 -9.27
C VAL A 250 18.30 -19.57 -9.70
N ALA A 251 18.80 -20.34 -8.75
CA ALA A 251 19.64 -21.51 -9.00
C ALA A 251 19.09 -22.68 -8.18
N ASN A 252 18.94 -23.86 -8.80
CA ASN A 252 18.44 -25.07 -8.13
C ASN A 252 17.11 -24.86 -7.36
N GLY A 253 16.21 -24.02 -7.90
CA GLY A 253 14.91 -23.76 -7.27
C GLY A 253 14.97 -22.90 -6.01
N VAL A 254 16.06 -22.18 -5.76
CA VAL A 254 16.17 -21.20 -4.67
C VAL A 254 16.66 -19.86 -5.20
N PHE A 255 16.28 -18.76 -4.53
CA PHE A 255 16.86 -17.45 -4.83
C PHE A 255 18.29 -17.41 -4.31
N VAL A 256 19.21 -16.98 -5.18
CA VAL A 256 20.62 -16.81 -4.86
C VAL A 256 21.05 -15.38 -5.13
N ALA A 257 22.00 -14.91 -4.33
CA ALA A 257 22.71 -13.68 -4.56
C ALA A 257 23.91 -13.89 -5.48
N ASP A 258 24.32 -12.82 -6.16
CA ASP A 258 25.59 -12.74 -6.90
C ASP A 258 26.82 -12.70 -5.98
N PHE A 259 26.61 -12.41 -4.70
CA PHE A 259 27.58 -12.56 -3.61
C PHE A 259 27.12 -13.62 -2.62
N ASP A 260 28.03 -14.09 -1.76
CA ASP A 260 27.66 -14.98 -0.66
C ASP A 260 26.81 -14.20 0.37
N ASP A 261 25.51 -14.50 0.40
CA ASP A 261 24.57 -13.98 1.39
C ASP A 261 24.32 -15.00 2.51
N GLY A 262 25.17 -16.03 2.65
CA GLY A 262 25.00 -17.11 3.61
C GLY A 262 23.68 -17.86 3.47
N GLY A 263 23.02 -17.81 2.31
CA GLY A 263 21.71 -18.42 2.06
C GLY A 263 20.52 -17.63 2.63
N HIS A 264 20.67 -16.34 2.91
CA HIS A 264 19.58 -15.50 3.45
C HIS A 264 18.37 -15.42 2.51
N ARG A 265 18.58 -15.31 1.19
CA ARG A 265 17.50 -15.29 0.19
C ARG A 265 16.76 -16.62 0.11
N ALA A 266 17.48 -17.73 0.12
CA ALA A 266 16.88 -19.07 0.14
C ALA A 266 16.00 -19.27 1.38
N ARG A 267 16.53 -18.97 2.58
CA ARG A 267 15.76 -19.05 3.84
C ARG A 267 14.53 -18.14 3.84
N SER A 268 14.62 -16.97 3.20
CA SER A 268 13.48 -16.06 3.09
C SER A 268 12.31 -16.71 2.37
N VAL A 269 12.56 -17.48 1.29
CA VAL A 269 11.50 -18.20 0.57
C VAL A 269 10.77 -19.21 1.46
N ASP A 270 11.51 -19.94 2.30
CA ASP A 270 10.92 -20.92 3.21
C ASP A 270 10.09 -20.25 4.30
N THR A 271 10.56 -19.12 4.84
CA THR A 271 9.78 -18.29 5.77
C THR A 271 8.49 -17.81 5.12
N LEU A 272 8.55 -17.32 3.89
CA LEU A 272 7.37 -16.83 3.18
C LEU A 272 6.33 -17.93 2.89
N ARG A 273 6.79 -19.13 2.54
CA ARG A 273 5.89 -20.29 2.38
C ARG A 273 5.21 -20.66 3.69
N TRP A 274 5.97 -20.66 4.78
CA TRP A 274 5.43 -20.91 6.11
C TRP A 274 4.39 -19.84 6.49
N GLU A 275 4.66 -18.56 6.25
CA GLU A 275 3.71 -17.46 6.51
C GLU A 275 2.43 -17.60 5.67
N ALA A 276 2.56 -17.88 4.37
CA ALA A 276 1.43 -18.14 3.50
C ALA A 276 0.59 -19.34 3.97
N SER A 277 1.23 -20.40 4.48
CA SER A 277 0.55 -21.58 5.02
C SER A 277 -0.25 -21.32 6.29
N MET A 278 0.02 -20.20 7.00
CA MET A 278 -0.70 -19.80 8.20
C MET A 278 -2.02 -19.08 7.87
N LEU A 279 -2.28 -18.76 6.61
CA LEU A 279 -3.53 -18.16 6.17
C LEU A 279 -4.59 -19.25 5.98
N ASN A 280 -5.78 -19.03 6.52
CA ASN A 280 -6.95 -19.89 6.31
C ASN A 280 -7.57 -19.75 4.90
N SER A 281 -6.81 -19.19 3.93
CA SER A 281 -7.20 -19.06 2.53
C SER A 281 -6.01 -19.45 1.66
N PRO A 282 -6.23 -20.20 0.56
CA PRO A 282 -5.16 -20.51 -0.38
C PRO A 282 -4.49 -19.24 -0.90
N VAL A 283 -3.15 -19.22 -0.90
CA VAL A 283 -2.35 -18.17 -1.54
C VAL A 283 -1.96 -18.66 -2.93
N ARG A 284 -2.42 -17.96 -3.97
CA ARG A 284 -2.14 -18.33 -5.35
C ARG A 284 -0.66 -18.19 -5.70
N GLY A 285 -0.02 -17.17 -5.16
CA GLY A 285 1.40 -16.92 -5.36
C GLY A 285 1.96 -15.97 -4.32
N ILE A 286 3.25 -16.12 -4.06
CA ILE A 286 4.03 -15.20 -3.23
C ILE A 286 4.84 -14.32 -4.18
N ILE A 287 4.74 -13.01 -4.03
CA ILE A 287 5.47 -12.03 -4.83
C ILE A 287 6.49 -11.36 -3.91
N VAL A 288 7.77 -11.55 -4.18
CA VAL A 288 8.86 -10.83 -3.53
C VAL A 288 9.21 -9.62 -4.37
N VAL A 289 8.84 -8.43 -3.91
CA VAL A 289 9.18 -7.17 -4.59
C VAL A 289 10.57 -6.72 -4.13
N VAL A 290 11.53 -6.77 -5.05
CA VAL A 290 12.91 -6.37 -4.81
C VAL A 290 13.05 -4.87 -5.07
N VAL A 291 13.26 -4.11 -3.99
CA VAL A 291 13.42 -2.66 -4.01
C VAL A 291 14.90 -2.31 -4.11
N ASP A 292 15.24 -1.44 -5.06
CA ASP A 292 16.59 -0.96 -5.36
C ASP A 292 17.64 -2.05 -5.69
N GLY A 293 17.20 -3.31 -5.85
CA GLY A 293 18.00 -4.44 -6.32
C GLY A 293 17.63 -4.83 -7.75
N THR A 294 18.34 -5.82 -8.28
CA THR A 294 18.05 -6.39 -9.60
C THR A 294 17.60 -7.84 -9.49
N VAL A 295 16.74 -8.29 -10.41
CA VAL A 295 16.21 -9.66 -10.41
C VAL A 295 16.32 -10.27 -11.80
N GLY A 296 16.85 -11.49 -11.87
CA GLY A 296 16.93 -12.34 -13.05
C GLY A 296 17.69 -11.63 -14.17
N VAL A 297 18.99 -11.90 -14.31
CA VAL A 297 19.93 -11.27 -15.28
C VAL A 297 19.22 -10.73 -16.54
N GLY A 298 18.79 -9.46 -16.51
CA GLY A 298 18.20 -8.72 -17.63
C GLY A 298 16.68 -8.81 -17.86
N ASN A 299 15.92 -9.64 -17.15
CA ASN A 299 14.47 -9.79 -17.36
C ASN A 299 13.61 -9.18 -16.25
N GLY A 300 14.20 -8.81 -15.10
CA GLY A 300 13.54 -8.13 -13.99
C GLY A 300 12.53 -8.97 -13.20
N TYR A 301 12.52 -10.28 -13.43
CA TYR A 301 11.78 -11.25 -12.60
C TYR A 301 12.45 -12.62 -12.61
N ALA A 302 12.21 -13.41 -11.55
CA ALA A 302 12.62 -14.80 -11.45
C ALA A 302 11.59 -15.59 -10.64
N PHE A 303 11.34 -16.84 -11.01
CA PHE A 303 10.30 -17.65 -10.36
C PHE A 303 10.86 -18.98 -9.84
N ILE A 304 10.33 -19.42 -8.71
CA ILE A 304 10.55 -20.72 -8.11
C ILE A 304 9.22 -21.45 -8.11
N ASN A 305 9.15 -22.56 -8.85
CA ASN A 305 8.02 -23.47 -8.76
C ASN A 305 8.15 -24.29 -7.47
N GLY A 306 7.22 -24.08 -6.54
CA GLY A 306 7.01 -24.96 -5.39
C GLY A 306 5.89 -25.96 -5.67
N PRO A 307 5.80 -27.04 -4.87
CA PRO A 307 4.71 -28.01 -4.99
C PRO A 307 3.33 -27.39 -4.70
N GLU A 308 3.28 -26.34 -3.88
CA GLU A 308 2.01 -25.75 -3.38
C GLU A 308 1.86 -24.28 -3.74
N THR A 309 2.95 -23.52 -3.81
CA THR A 309 2.90 -22.07 -4.07
C THR A 309 4.09 -21.63 -4.92
N ILE A 310 3.79 -20.88 -5.97
CA ILE A 310 4.79 -20.25 -6.82
C ILE A 310 5.32 -19.01 -6.10
N VAL A 311 6.64 -18.85 -6.08
CA VAL A 311 7.29 -17.65 -5.54
C VAL A 311 7.94 -16.89 -6.69
N ILE A 312 7.61 -15.61 -6.84
CA ILE A 312 8.09 -14.74 -7.92
C ILE A 312 8.84 -13.59 -7.29
N ALA A 313 10.13 -13.46 -7.57
CA ALA A 313 10.86 -12.22 -7.32
C ALA A 313 10.69 -11.29 -8.53
N VAL A 314 10.45 -10.01 -8.28
CA VAL A 314 10.27 -9.00 -9.33
C VAL A 314 10.92 -7.68 -8.92
N GLU A 315 11.56 -6.99 -9.86
CA GLU A 315 12.05 -5.64 -9.61
C GLU A 315 10.89 -4.67 -9.38
N GLN A 316 11.06 -3.74 -8.46
CA GLN A 316 10.00 -2.80 -8.09
C GLN A 316 9.43 -2.02 -9.29
N ASN A 317 10.26 -1.55 -10.22
CA ASN A 317 9.82 -0.83 -11.41
C ASN A 317 8.95 -1.69 -12.36
N MET A 318 9.05 -3.03 -12.28
CA MET A 318 8.29 -3.96 -13.11
C MET A 318 7.06 -4.55 -12.41
N PHE A 319 6.93 -4.35 -11.10
CA PHE A 319 5.88 -4.96 -10.29
C PHE A 319 4.47 -4.66 -10.82
N GLY A 320 4.19 -3.40 -11.18
CA GLY A 320 2.89 -3.00 -11.73
C GLY A 320 2.57 -3.66 -13.07
N ASP A 321 3.56 -3.86 -13.94
CA ASP A 321 3.37 -4.50 -15.23
C ASP A 321 3.24 -6.02 -15.10
N MET A 322 3.96 -6.63 -14.14
CA MET A 322 3.79 -8.03 -13.79
C MET A 322 2.35 -8.31 -13.31
N LEU A 323 1.79 -7.47 -12.44
CA LEU A 323 0.41 -7.65 -11.98
C LEU A 323 -0.61 -7.57 -13.13
N LYS A 324 -0.40 -6.68 -14.11
CA LYS A 324 -1.24 -6.59 -15.31
C LYS A 324 -1.11 -7.82 -16.22
N ALA A 325 0.05 -8.47 -16.21
CA ALA A 325 0.32 -9.68 -17.00
C ALA A 325 -0.25 -10.96 -16.36
N LEU A 326 -0.74 -10.89 -15.11
CA LEU A 326 -1.41 -12.02 -14.48
C LEU A 326 -2.75 -12.27 -15.16
N ASN A 327 -2.94 -13.50 -15.64
CA ASN A 327 -4.19 -13.90 -16.26
C ASN A 327 -5.19 -14.38 -15.18
N PRO A 328 -6.49 -14.08 -15.36
CA PRO A 328 -7.55 -14.78 -14.65
C PRO A 328 -7.36 -16.29 -14.77
N VAL A 329 -7.54 -17.01 -13.65
CA VAL A 329 -7.52 -18.47 -13.66
C VAL A 329 -8.86 -18.95 -13.16
N ASN A 330 -9.40 -19.95 -13.86
CA ASN A 330 -10.55 -20.71 -13.44
C ASN A 330 -10.06 -22.08 -12.94
N ASP A 331 -9.52 -22.10 -11.73
CA ASP A 331 -9.04 -23.30 -11.05
C ASP A 331 -10.11 -23.94 -10.16
N GLY A 332 -11.29 -23.31 -10.06
CA GLY A 332 -12.36 -23.73 -9.16
C GLY A 332 -12.07 -23.47 -7.68
N ILE A 333 -11.02 -22.71 -7.35
CA ILE A 333 -10.64 -22.36 -5.98
C ILE A 333 -11.33 -21.05 -5.59
N THR A 334 -12.03 -21.07 -4.46
CA THR A 334 -12.55 -19.85 -3.83
C THR A 334 -11.46 -19.26 -2.94
N TYR A 335 -11.09 -18.02 -3.22
CA TYR A 335 -10.14 -17.24 -2.44
C TYR A 335 -10.90 -16.32 -1.49
N SER A 336 -10.43 -16.20 -0.25
CA SER A 336 -10.95 -15.20 0.68
C SER A 336 -10.23 -13.86 0.49
N SER A 337 -11.01 -12.78 0.56
CA SER A 337 -10.50 -11.42 0.55
C SER A 337 -9.72 -11.10 1.84
N PRO A 338 -8.82 -10.10 1.84
CA PRO A 338 -8.11 -9.66 3.03
C PRO A 338 -9.06 -9.20 4.13
N SER A 339 -10.18 -8.57 3.78
CA SER A 339 -11.21 -8.16 4.75
C SER A 339 -11.85 -9.38 5.45
N GLU A 340 -12.12 -10.46 4.72
CA GLU A 340 -12.57 -11.74 5.30
C GLU A 340 -11.48 -12.39 6.16
N ILE A 341 -10.23 -12.43 5.70
CA ILE A 341 -9.09 -12.99 6.45
C ILE A 341 -8.90 -12.25 7.77
N LEU A 342 -8.94 -10.92 7.73
CA LEU A 342 -8.81 -10.08 8.93
C LEU A 342 -10.00 -10.23 9.88
N SER A 343 -11.19 -10.53 9.38
CA SER A 343 -12.35 -10.82 10.24
C SER A 343 -12.14 -12.07 11.10
N TRP A 344 -11.33 -13.03 10.63
CA TRP A 344 -10.99 -14.24 11.37
C TRP A 344 -10.04 -14.00 12.55
N ARG A 345 -9.42 -12.81 12.67
CA ARG A 345 -8.56 -12.45 13.82
C ARG A 345 -9.27 -12.61 15.17
N LYS A 346 -10.60 -12.53 15.22
CA LYS A 346 -11.35 -12.77 16.47
C LYS A 346 -11.38 -14.23 16.92
N HIS A 347 -11.00 -15.17 16.04
CA HIS A 347 -11.14 -16.61 16.25
C HIS A 347 -9.85 -17.41 16.00
N LEU A 348 -8.78 -16.77 15.52
CA LEU A 348 -7.45 -17.36 15.29
C LEU A 348 -6.63 -17.43 16.59
N LEU A 349 -7.12 -18.18 17.58
CA LEU A 349 -6.22 -18.86 18.49
C LEU A 349 -5.86 -20.17 17.80
N LEU A 350 -4.66 -20.26 17.23
CA LEU A 350 -4.16 -21.52 16.70
C LEU A 350 -4.30 -22.60 17.81
N PRO A 351 -4.98 -23.73 17.56
CA PRO A 351 -4.99 -24.84 18.50
C PRO A 351 -3.55 -25.23 18.81
N ARG A 352 -3.24 -25.49 20.09
CA ARG A 352 -1.94 -26.06 20.47
C ARG A 352 -1.73 -27.36 19.69
N MET A 353 -0.74 -27.39 18.79
CA MET A 353 -0.21 -28.64 18.25
C MET A 353 0.74 -29.28 19.25
#